data_AF-A0A933K4V1-F1
#
_entry.id   AF-A0A933K4V1-F1
#
_cell.length_a   1.000
_cell.length_b   1.000
_cell.length_c   1.000
_cell.angle_alpha   90.00
_cell.angle_beta   90.00
_cell.angle_gamma   90.00
#
_symmetry.space_group_name_H-M   'P 1'
#
loop_
_entity.id
_entity.type
_entity.pdbx_description
1 polymer ?
#
loop_
_entity_poly.entity_id
_entity_poly.type
_entity_poly.pdbx_seq_one_letter_code
_entity_poly.pdbx_strand_id
1 'polypeptide(L)'
;MDFTPDITKAKWARWANQSPGIGCYRGGGGYVSGSPIYRPTPKCMMNRDTVGGCCVVCREAGVARIFAKVDLISETLPSSDETVRIAAGGQQNFAIRTPYGGVQGLQAEWLLDGVNLLARPGRPSLSGRESILSVTVTAADLRQPGDHTLRALVRDTRAYPNDTRPPPAEREWRIVLEGQPELKQR
;
A
#
# COMPACT_ATOMS: atom_id res chain seq x y z
N MET A 1 -0.74 37.94 20.81
CA MET A 1 -1.44 37.52 19.57
C MET A 1 -1.21 36.03 19.44
N ASP A 2 -2.15 35.19 19.87
CA ASP A 2 -1.97 33.74 19.97
C ASP A 2 -2.57 33.01 18.76
N PHE A 3 -1.69 32.54 17.89
CA PHE A 3 -1.92 31.67 16.73
C PHE A 3 -2.16 30.21 17.21
N THR A 4 -3.18 29.42 16.83
CA THR A 4 -4.56 29.66 16.37
C THR A 4 -5.38 28.46 16.91
N PRO A 5 -6.58 28.63 17.50
CA PRO A 5 -7.44 27.54 17.99
C PRO A 5 -8.27 26.87 16.87
N ASP A 6 -7.77 26.93 15.62
CA ASP A 6 -8.48 26.40 14.47
C ASP A 6 -8.18 24.91 14.30
N ILE A 7 -9.11 24.09 14.81
CA ILE A 7 -9.06 22.63 14.73
C ILE A 7 -8.99 22.12 13.28
N THR A 8 -9.44 22.89 12.29
CA THR A 8 -9.40 22.50 10.87
C THR A 8 -7.97 22.42 10.34
N LYS A 9 -7.02 23.11 10.98
CA LYS A 9 -5.59 23.11 10.63
C LYS A 9 -4.78 22.07 11.41
N ALA A 10 -5.40 21.37 12.36
CA ALA A 10 -4.72 20.36 13.14
C ALA A 10 -4.47 19.08 12.32
N LYS A 11 -3.36 18.39 12.58
CA LYS A 11 -3.04 17.09 11.94
C LYS A 11 -4.11 16.01 12.17
N TRP A 12 -4.94 16.19 13.20
CA TRP A 12 -6.04 15.31 13.57
C TRP A 12 -7.43 15.91 13.30
N ALA A 13 -7.53 16.96 12.48
CA ALA A 13 -8.78 17.66 12.18
C ALA A 13 -9.94 16.72 11.82
N ARG A 14 -9.67 15.65 11.04
CA ARG A 14 -10.68 14.65 10.67
C ARG A 14 -11.41 14.00 11.85
N TRP A 15 -10.73 13.90 13.00
CA TRP A 15 -11.26 13.26 14.19
C TRP A 15 -12.14 14.19 15.04
N ALA A 16 -12.05 15.50 14.85
CA ALA A 16 -12.79 16.48 15.65
C ALA A 16 -14.31 16.27 15.60
N ASN A 17 -14.83 15.83 14.45
CA ASN A 17 -16.25 15.55 14.25
C ASN A 17 -16.61 14.06 14.41
N GLN A 18 -15.62 13.18 14.52
CA GLN A 18 -15.82 11.72 14.53
C GLN A 18 -15.64 11.10 15.92
N SER A 19 -15.03 11.82 16.86
CA SER A 19 -14.71 11.32 18.18
C SER A 19 -14.89 12.42 19.23
N PRO A 20 -15.83 12.26 20.17
CA PRO A 20 -16.02 13.22 21.26
C PRO A 20 -14.73 13.44 22.05
N GLY A 21 -14.47 14.69 22.45
CA GLY A 21 -13.30 15.06 23.24
C GLY A 21 -12.00 15.23 22.45
N ILE A 22 -12.07 15.26 21.11
CA ILE A 22 -10.95 15.63 20.25
C ILE A 22 -11.00 17.14 19.94
N GLY A 23 -9.88 17.82 20.18
CA GLY A 23 -9.74 19.26 20.01
C GLY A 23 -8.29 19.71 19.97
N CYS A 24 -8.05 21.02 20.09
CA CYS A 24 -6.71 21.60 20.19
C CYS A 24 -6.45 22.05 21.63
N TYR A 25 -6.00 21.12 22.49
CA TYR A 25 -5.69 21.42 23.88
C TYR A 25 -4.24 21.87 24.00
N ARG A 26 -3.95 22.95 24.73
CA ARG A 26 -2.57 23.41 24.93
C ARG A 26 -1.77 22.39 25.76
N GLY A 27 -0.50 22.21 25.42
CA GLY A 27 0.43 21.32 26.12
C GLY A 27 0.78 20.05 25.33
N GLY A 28 1.87 19.37 25.71
CA GLY A 28 2.39 18.19 25.03
C GLY A 28 3.79 17.79 25.51
N GLY A 29 4.41 16.81 24.84
CA GLY A 29 5.77 16.37 25.17
C GLY A 29 6.79 17.51 25.04
N GLY A 30 7.55 17.76 26.11
CA GLY A 30 8.56 18.83 26.15
C GLY A 30 7.99 20.25 26.21
N TYR A 31 6.72 20.42 26.65
CA TYR A 31 6.12 21.74 26.78
C TYR A 31 6.94 22.65 27.72
N VAL A 32 7.54 23.68 27.14
CA VAL A 32 8.08 24.84 27.85
C VAL A 32 7.02 25.94 27.80
N SER A 33 6.87 26.71 28.88
CA SER A 33 5.92 27.82 28.94
C SER A 33 6.13 28.77 27.76
N GLY A 34 5.07 29.02 26.98
CA GLY A 34 5.12 29.86 25.77
C GLY A 34 5.18 29.11 24.44
N SER A 35 5.45 27.80 24.43
CA SER A 35 5.49 27.03 23.17
C SER A 35 4.07 26.76 22.62
N PRO A 36 3.80 26.98 21.31
CA PRO A 36 2.51 26.74 20.68
C PRO A 36 2.30 25.25 20.36
N ILE A 37 2.51 24.38 21.35
CA ILE A 37 2.33 22.94 21.21
C ILE A 37 0.94 22.58 21.70
N TYR A 38 0.18 21.90 20.84
CA TYR A 38 -1.17 21.43 21.12
C TYR A 38 -1.24 19.91 21.04
N ARG A 39 -2.20 19.33 21.74
CA ARG A 39 -2.50 17.90 21.81
C ARG A 39 -3.98 17.63 21.50
N PRO A 40 -4.32 16.44 20.99
CA PRO A 40 -5.67 16.12 20.54
C PRO A 40 -6.69 15.94 21.67
N THR A 41 -6.25 15.59 22.87
CA THR A 41 -7.11 15.37 24.06
C THR A 41 -6.37 15.81 25.32
N PRO A 42 -7.07 16.24 26.38
CA PRO A 42 -6.46 16.52 27.67
C PRO A 42 -5.87 15.26 28.34
N LYS A 43 -6.40 14.07 28.03
CA LYS A 43 -6.07 12.80 28.69
C LYS A 43 -5.68 11.74 27.67
N CYS A 44 -4.44 11.25 27.76
CA CYS A 44 -3.89 10.20 26.90
C CYS A 44 -2.68 9.59 27.60
N MET A 45 -2.43 8.29 27.39
CA MET A 45 -1.21 7.60 27.86
C MET A 45 0.08 8.32 27.44
N MET A 46 0.09 8.96 26.27
CA MET A 46 1.22 9.77 25.79
C MET A 46 1.49 11.04 26.63
N ASN A 47 0.61 11.39 27.57
CA ASN A 47 0.72 12.53 28.48
C ASN A 47 0.62 12.10 29.95
N ARG A 48 1.17 10.93 30.31
CA ARG A 48 1.23 10.42 31.70
C ARG A 48 -0.12 10.06 32.35
N ASP A 49 -1.21 10.00 31.59
CA ASP A 49 -2.47 9.43 32.05
C ASP A 49 -2.52 7.94 31.70
N THR A 50 -2.02 7.10 32.61
CA THR A 50 -1.87 5.65 32.40
C THR A 50 -3.18 4.87 32.49
N VAL A 51 -4.26 5.49 32.97
CA VAL A 51 -5.53 4.80 33.26
C VAL A 51 -6.45 4.77 32.03
N GLY A 52 -6.40 5.80 31.17
CA GLY A 52 -7.30 5.96 30.02
C GLY A 52 -6.81 5.39 28.68
N GLY A 53 -5.59 4.86 28.61
CA GLY A 53 -4.98 4.35 27.37
C GLY A 53 -4.66 5.43 26.31
N CYS A 54 -4.29 5.00 25.11
CA CYS A 54 -4.05 5.92 23.97
C CYS A 54 -5.36 6.49 23.44
N CYS A 55 -5.41 7.79 23.14
CA CYS A 55 -6.54 8.39 22.41
C CYS A 55 -6.64 7.89 20.96
N VAL A 56 -7.77 8.13 20.28
CA VAL A 56 -8.00 7.65 18.91
C VAL A 56 -6.91 8.08 17.93
N VAL A 57 -6.42 9.32 18.06
CA VAL A 57 -5.33 9.87 17.23
C VAL A 57 -4.02 9.11 17.47
N CYS A 58 -3.69 8.82 18.73
CA CYS A 58 -2.48 8.05 19.07
C CYS A 58 -2.59 6.58 18.67
N ARG A 59 -3.78 5.97 18.81
CA ARG A 59 -4.03 4.59 18.36
C ARG A 59 -3.88 4.48 16.85
N GLU A 60 -4.48 5.40 16.09
CA GLU A 60 -4.33 5.45 14.64
C GLU A 60 -2.86 5.63 14.25
N ALA A 61 -2.14 6.56 14.89
CA ALA A 61 -0.72 6.76 14.62
C ALA A 61 0.11 5.48 14.91
N GLY A 62 -0.23 4.75 15.97
CA GLY A 62 0.40 3.45 16.30
C GLY A 62 0.11 2.38 15.25
N VAL A 63 -1.15 2.24 14.86
CA VAL A 63 -1.60 1.31 13.82
C VAL A 63 -0.95 1.65 12.48
N ALA A 64 -0.90 2.92 12.09
CA ALA A 64 -0.24 3.37 10.86
C ALA A 64 1.26 3.05 10.85
N ARG A 65 1.95 3.15 12.00
CA ARG A 65 3.36 2.75 12.12
C ARG A 65 3.58 1.25 12.03
N ILE A 66 2.66 0.45 12.57
CA ILE A 66 2.69 -1.01 12.38
C ILE A 66 2.52 -1.32 10.90
N PHE A 67 1.51 -0.73 10.25
CA PHE A 67 1.28 -0.95 8.82
C PHE A 67 2.43 -0.48 7.93
N ALA A 68 3.13 0.59 8.30
CA ALA A 68 4.33 1.02 7.56
C ALA A 68 5.50 0.00 7.61
N LYS A 69 5.43 -1.00 8.51
CA LYS A 69 6.43 -2.06 8.64
C LYS A 69 5.97 -3.42 8.12
N VAL A 70 4.71 -3.56 7.76
CA VAL A 70 4.16 -4.83 7.25
C VAL A 70 4.26 -4.80 5.73
N ASP A 71 4.79 -5.88 5.16
CA ASP A 71 4.79 -6.05 3.71
C ASP A 71 3.34 -6.18 3.23
N LEU A 72 2.96 -5.40 2.21
CA LEU A 72 1.63 -5.44 1.63
C LEU A 72 1.42 -6.71 0.80
N ILE A 73 2.50 -7.41 0.44
CA ILE A 73 2.50 -8.61 -0.38
C ILE A 73 2.86 -9.81 0.51
N SER A 74 1.85 -10.64 0.81
CA SER A 74 2.05 -11.85 1.61
C SER A 74 2.49 -13.03 0.76
N GLU A 75 2.05 -13.11 -0.50
CA GLU A 75 2.33 -14.22 -1.39
C GLU A 75 2.27 -13.77 -2.86
N THR A 76 3.03 -14.46 -3.71
CA THR A 76 3.06 -14.29 -5.17
C THR A 76 2.81 -15.62 -5.85
N LEU A 77 2.02 -15.61 -6.93
CA LEU A 77 1.75 -16.77 -7.78
C LEU A 77 1.95 -16.41 -9.25
N PRO A 78 2.87 -17.05 -10.00
CA PRO A 78 3.93 -17.94 -9.51
C PRO A 78 4.86 -17.22 -8.52
N SER A 79 5.75 -17.96 -7.86
CA SER A 79 6.68 -17.36 -6.92
C SER A 79 7.65 -16.40 -7.64
N SER A 80 7.97 -15.26 -7.02
CA SER A 80 8.79 -14.21 -7.66
C SER A 80 10.27 -14.58 -7.85
N ASP A 81 10.75 -15.60 -7.15
CA ASP A 81 12.10 -16.16 -7.31
C ASP A 81 12.21 -17.16 -8.48
N GLU A 82 11.10 -17.54 -9.09
CA GLU A 82 11.07 -18.47 -10.22
C GLU A 82 11.17 -17.73 -11.56
N THR A 83 11.88 -18.34 -12.52
CA THR A 83 11.81 -17.92 -13.92
C THR A 83 10.60 -18.54 -14.58
N VAL A 84 9.71 -17.70 -15.10
CA VAL A 84 8.46 -18.12 -15.72
C VAL A 84 8.65 -18.21 -17.23
N ARG A 85 8.33 -19.37 -17.82
CA ARG A 85 8.42 -19.55 -19.27
C ARG A 85 7.04 -19.51 -19.90
N ILE A 86 6.87 -18.70 -20.93
CA ILE A 86 5.64 -18.60 -21.71
C ILE A 86 5.96 -19.10 -23.12
N ALA A 87 5.27 -20.14 -23.57
CA ALA A 87 5.40 -20.64 -24.93
C ALA A 87 4.82 -19.62 -25.94
N ALA A 88 5.25 -19.70 -27.20
CA ALA A 88 4.65 -18.93 -28.29
C ALA A 88 3.12 -19.16 -28.36
N GLY A 89 2.34 -18.08 -28.29
CA GLY A 89 0.87 -18.13 -28.24
C GLY A 89 0.28 -18.49 -26.87
N GLY A 90 1.12 -18.71 -25.86
CA GLY A 90 0.71 -18.98 -24.48
C GLY A 90 0.35 -17.73 -23.67
N GLN A 91 -0.09 -17.97 -22.44
CA GLN A 91 -0.36 -16.93 -21.45
C GLN A 91 -0.04 -17.45 -20.05
N GLN A 92 0.29 -16.53 -19.13
CA GLN A 92 0.48 -16.83 -17.73
C GLN A 92 -0.24 -15.81 -16.86
N ASN A 93 -0.90 -16.29 -15.81
CA ASN A 93 -1.47 -15.44 -14.78
C ASN A 93 -0.45 -15.21 -13.67
N PHE A 94 -0.29 -13.95 -13.31
CA PHE A 94 0.46 -13.49 -12.17
C PHE A 94 -0.51 -12.92 -11.15
N ALA A 95 -0.31 -13.25 -9.89
CA ALA A 95 -1.15 -12.80 -8.81
C ALA A 95 -0.32 -12.46 -7.57
N ILE A 96 -0.77 -11.44 -6.88
CA ILE A 96 -0.31 -11.04 -5.57
C ILE A 96 -1.46 -11.24 -4.60
N ARG A 97 -1.15 -11.91 -3.50
CA ARG A 97 -2.03 -11.91 -2.34
C ARG A 97 -1.58 -10.86 -1.36
N THR A 98 -2.58 -10.18 -0.83
CA THR A 98 -2.40 -9.23 0.24
C THR A 98 -3.12 -9.79 1.47
N PRO A 99 -2.54 -9.67 2.67
CA PRO A 99 -3.15 -10.18 3.91
C PRO A 99 -4.41 -9.40 4.33
N TYR A 100 -4.88 -8.49 3.47
CA TYR A 100 -5.94 -7.53 3.73
C TYR A 100 -7.15 -7.83 2.84
N GLY A 101 -8.05 -8.68 3.31
CA GLY A 101 -9.36 -8.89 2.68
C GLY A 101 -10.25 -7.68 2.89
N GLY A 102 -10.90 -7.25 1.81
CA GLY A 102 -12.00 -6.30 1.88
C GLY A 102 -11.62 -4.84 2.14
N VAL A 103 -10.34 -4.47 1.99
CA VAL A 103 -9.92 -3.08 2.24
C VAL A 103 -9.96 -2.28 0.94
N GLN A 104 -11.02 -1.48 0.79
CA GLN A 104 -11.06 -0.38 -0.17
C GLN A 104 -9.80 0.48 0.03
N GLY A 105 -8.91 0.50 -0.97
CA GLY A 105 -7.71 1.34 -0.93
C GLY A 105 -6.41 0.69 -1.40
N LEU A 106 -6.33 -0.63 -1.59
CA LEU A 106 -5.14 -1.23 -2.20
C LEU A 106 -5.21 -1.14 -3.74
N GLN A 107 -4.13 -0.68 -4.36
CA GLN A 107 -3.97 -0.64 -5.82
C GLN A 107 -2.66 -1.32 -6.21
N ALA A 108 -2.69 -2.13 -7.26
CA ALA A 108 -1.51 -2.68 -7.90
C ALA A 108 -1.30 -2.02 -9.26
N GLU A 109 -0.07 -1.60 -9.52
CA GLU A 109 0.42 -1.20 -10.83
C GLU A 109 1.31 -2.32 -11.37
N TRP A 110 1.05 -2.77 -12.61
CA TRP A 110 1.81 -3.84 -13.27
C TRP A 110 2.61 -3.27 -14.43
N LEU A 111 3.91 -3.52 -14.43
CA LEU A 111 4.88 -2.98 -15.39
C LEU A 111 5.57 -4.15 -16.10
N LEU A 112 5.44 -4.26 -17.41
CA LEU A 112 6.20 -5.20 -18.24
C LEU A 112 7.30 -4.43 -18.96
N ASP A 113 8.57 -4.79 -18.69
CA ASP A 113 9.76 -4.09 -19.19
C ASP A 113 9.70 -2.57 -18.91
N GLY A 114 9.17 -2.21 -17.74
CA GLY A 114 8.98 -0.82 -17.33
C GLY A 114 7.76 -0.12 -17.94
N VAL A 115 7.00 -0.79 -18.82
CA VAL A 115 5.79 -0.26 -19.45
C VAL A 115 4.55 -0.73 -18.70
N ASN A 116 3.66 0.19 -18.36
CA ASN A 116 2.45 -0.14 -17.62
C ASN A 116 1.48 -0.99 -18.46
N LEU A 117 1.12 -2.17 -17.95
CA LEU A 117 0.16 -3.10 -18.56
C LEU A 117 -1.31 -2.64 -18.39
N LEU A 118 -1.58 -1.63 -17.56
CA LEU A 118 -2.93 -1.14 -17.20
C LEU A 118 -3.65 -0.34 -18.29
N ALA A 119 -3.48 -0.69 -19.58
CA ALA A 119 -4.56 -0.47 -20.55
C ALA A 119 -5.69 -1.53 -20.41
N ARG A 120 -5.52 -2.55 -19.56
CA ARG A 120 -6.56 -3.54 -19.24
C ARG A 120 -6.81 -3.61 -17.73
N PRO A 121 -7.98 -3.19 -17.23
CA PRO A 121 -8.30 -3.30 -15.82
C PRO A 121 -8.56 -4.78 -15.47
N GLY A 122 -7.58 -5.44 -14.88
CA GLY A 122 -7.83 -6.63 -14.07
C GLY A 122 -8.72 -6.21 -12.90
N ARG A 123 -10.00 -6.61 -12.92
CA ARG A 123 -10.87 -6.36 -11.77
C ARG A 123 -10.33 -7.19 -10.59
N PRO A 124 -10.10 -6.59 -9.41
CA PRO A 124 -9.79 -7.38 -8.23
C PRO A 124 -10.93 -8.38 -8.01
N SER A 125 -10.63 -9.67 -8.06
CA SER A 125 -11.55 -10.71 -7.63
C SER A 125 -11.45 -10.81 -6.12
N LEU A 126 -12.37 -10.16 -5.42
CA LEU A 126 -12.47 -10.21 -3.97
C LEU A 126 -13.18 -11.50 -3.56
N SER A 127 -12.42 -12.55 -3.22
CA SER A 127 -12.97 -13.75 -2.59
C SER A 127 -12.30 -13.98 -1.22
N GLY A 128 -13.01 -13.63 -0.14
CA GLY A 128 -12.61 -13.94 1.24
C GLY A 128 -11.82 -12.85 1.97
N ARG A 129 -11.11 -13.27 3.05
CA ARG A 129 -10.30 -12.44 3.96
C ARG A 129 -8.97 -11.95 3.36
N GLU A 130 -8.72 -12.18 2.08
CA GLU A 130 -7.53 -11.76 1.36
C GLU A 130 -7.94 -11.07 0.06
N SER A 131 -7.22 -10.04 -0.37
CA SER A 131 -7.43 -9.44 -1.68
C SER A 131 -6.37 -9.99 -2.64
N ILE A 132 -6.83 -10.52 -3.77
CA ILE A 132 -5.98 -11.02 -4.85
C ILE A 132 -5.96 -9.98 -5.97
N LEU A 133 -4.77 -9.49 -6.30
CA LEU A 133 -4.52 -8.58 -7.41
C LEU A 133 -3.79 -9.37 -8.48
N SER A 134 -4.32 -9.44 -9.70
CA SER A 134 -3.74 -10.27 -10.76
C SER A 134 -3.64 -9.55 -12.10
N VAL A 135 -2.72 -10.05 -12.92
CA VAL A 135 -2.55 -9.69 -14.32
C VAL A 135 -2.30 -10.96 -15.14
N THR A 136 -2.81 -10.98 -16.36
CA THR A 136 -2.46 -12.02 -17.33
C THR A 136 -1.47 -11.42 -18.31
N VAL A 137 -0.31 -12.05 -18.45
CA VAL A 137 0.69 -11.72 -19.48
C VAL A 137 0.57 -12.77 -20.58
N THR A 138 0.36 -12.32 -21.81
CA THR A 138 0.27 -13.17 -22.99
C THR A 138 1.56 -13.07 -23.80
N ALA A 139 1.81 -14.08 -24.64
CA ALA A 139 2.92 -14.02 -25.60
C ALA A 139 2.84 -12.80 -26.54
N ALA A 140 1.64 -12.24 -26.78
CA ALA A 140 1.48 -11.02 -27.57
C ALA A 140 1.94 -9.75 -26.85
N ASP A 141 1.93 -9.75 -25.50
CA ASP A 141 2.46 -8.64 -24.69
C ASP A 141 4.00 -8.65 -24.71
N LEU A 142 4.60 -9.84 -24.85
CA LEU A 142 6.03 -10.10 -24.98
C LEU A 142 6.45 -9.95 -26.46
N ARG A 143 6.64 -8.69 -26.90
CA ARG A 143 6.81 -8.30 -28.32
C ARG A 143 7.85 -9.08 -29.12
N GLN A 144 8.82 -9.72 -28.47
CA GLN A 144 9.89 -10.48 -29.10
C GLN A 144 10.34 -11.63 -28.19
N PRO A 145 10.88 -12.74 -28.72
CA PRO A 145 11.47 -13.79 -27.90
C PRO A 145 12.62 -13.27 -27.04
N GLY A 146 12.74 -13.76 -25.80
CA GLY A 146 13.82 -13.36 -24.90
C GLY A 146 13.38 -13.23 -23.44
N ASP A 147 14.27 -12.62 -22.66
CA ASP A 147 14.04 -12.26 -21.25
C ASP A 147 13.21 -10.97 -21.15
N HIS A 148 12.22 -11.00 -20.28
CA HIS A 148 11.35 -9.88 -19.93
C HIS A 148 11.22 -9.79 -18.41
N THR A 149 10.91 -8.60 -17.93
CA THR A 149 10.71 -8.33 -16.51
C THR A 149 9.29 -7.86 -16.27
N LEU A 150 8.54 -8.62 -15.47
CA LEU A 150 7.26 -8.17 -14.93
C LEU A 150 7.47 -7.67 -13.51
N ARG A 151 7.02 -6.45 -13.23
CA ARG A 151 7.05 -5.86 -11.91
C ARG A 151 5.66 -5.45 -11.46
N ALA A 152 5.35 -5.71 -10.20
CA ALA A 152 4.14 -5.25 -9.54
C ALA A 152 4.48 -4.28 -8.41
N LEU A 153 3.78 -3.15 -8.38
CA LEU A 153 3.89 -2.14 -7.33
C LEU A 153 2.55 -2.04 -6.60
N VAL A 154 2.51 -2.45 -5.34
CA VAL A 154 1.30 -2.42 -4.51
C VAL A 154 1.35 -1.24 -3.56
N ARG A 155 0.29 -0.42 -3.57
CA ARG A 155 0.17 0.79 -2.76
C ARG A 155 -1.13 0.78 -1.98
N ASP A 156 -1.04 1.28 -0.74
CA ASP A 156 -2.20 1.73 0.00
C ASP A 156 -2.51 3.19 -0.35
N THR A 157 -3.66 3.40 -0.97
CA THR A 157 -4.15 4.71 -1.43
C THR A 157 -4.95 5.46 -0.37
N ARG A 158 -5.15 4.87 0.82
CA ARG A 158 -5.79 5.57 1.93
C ARG A 158 -4.96 6.80 2.32
N ALA A 159 -5.66 7.89 2.62
CA ALA A 159 -5.03 9.18 2.88
C ALA A 159 -4.18 9.15 4.17
N TYR A 160 -2.86 9.06 4.02
CA TYR A 160 -1.91 9.32 5.10
C TYR A 160 -1.82 10.84 5.30
N PRO A 161 -2.12 11.37 6.49
CA PRO A 161 -2.31 12.81 6.69
C PRO A 161 -1.03 13.66 6.66
N ASN A 162 0.17 13.10 6.42
CA ASN A 162 1.42 13.87 6.48
C ASN A 162 2.54 13.33 5.56
N ASP A 163 2.25 13.00 4.30
CA ASP A 163 3.27 12.64 3.28
C ASP A 163 4.21 11.46 3.63
N THR A 164 3.99 10.79 4.76
CA THR A 164 4.70 9.58 5.18
C THR A 164 4.08 8.35 4.54
N ARG A 165 3.71 8.41 3.26
CA ARG A 165 3.24 7.21 2.57
C ARG A 165 4.39 6.20 2.60
N PRO A 166 4.16 4.97 3.06
CA PRO A 166 5.17 3.95 2.91
C PRO A 166 5.48 3.77 1.42
N PRO A 167 6.73 3.42 1.07
CA PRO A 167 7.05 3.04 -0.30
C PRO A 167 6.13 1.89 -0.73
N PRO A 168 5.85 1.75 -2.04
CA PRO A 168 5.08 0.62 -2.53
C PRO A 168 5.79 -0.68 -2.15
N ALA A 169 5.01 -1.73 -1.85
CA ALA A 169 5.57 -3.07 -1.86
C ALA A 169 5.80 -3.48 -3.32
N GLU A 170 6.95 -4.10 -3.58
CA GLU A 170 7.39 -4.44 -4.93
C GLU A 170 7.65 -5.93 -5.05
N ARG A 171 7.23 -6.53 -6.17
CA ARG A 171 7.64 -7.87 -6.60
C ARG A 171 7.97 -7.87 -8.07
N GLU A 172 8.95 -8.68 -8.42
CA GLU A 172 9.47 -8.79 -9.77
C GLU A 172 9.52 -10.26 -10.17
N TRP A 173 9.19 -10.55 -11.42
CA TRP A 173 9.33 -11.86 -12.04
C TRP A 173 10.17 -11.73 -13.29
N ARG A 174 11.06 -12.70 -13.49
CA ARG A 174 11.70 -12.92 -14.79
C ARG A 174 10.82 -13.81 -15.64
N ILE A 175 10.48 -13.33 -16.83
CA ILE A 175 9.67 -14.05 -17.82
C ILE A 175 10.53 -14.34 -19.04
N VAL A 176 10.44 -15.55 -19.59
CA VAL A 176 11.09 -15.92 -20.84
C VAL A 176 10.03 -16.30 -21.85
N LEU A 177 9.96 -15.58 -22.98
CA LEU A 177 9.19 -16.01 -24.13
C LEU A 177 10.00 -17.05 -24.90
N GLU A 178 9.51 -18.29 -24.93
CA GLU A 178 10.15 -19.34 -25.72
C GLU A 178 9.95 -19.05 -27.22
N GLY A 179 11.05 -19.04 -27.97
CA GLY A 179 11.01 -18.92 -29.42
C GLY A 179 10.23 -20.08 -30.05
N GLN A 180 9.61 -19.85 -31.21
CA GLN A 180 9.04 -20.96 -31.96
C GLN A 180 10.14 -21.98 -32.28
N PRO A 181 9.92 -23.29 -32.08
CA PRO A 181 10.86 -24.28 -32.57
C PRO A 181 10.97 -24.08 -34.07
N GLU A 182 12.17 -23.77 -34.56
CA GLU A 182 12.44 -23.73 -35.99
C GLU A 182 12.00 -25.07 -36.58
N LEU A 183 10.93 -25.03 -37.36
CA LEU A 183 10.52 -26.16 -38.20
C LEU A 183 11.68 -26.43 -39.14
N LYS A 184 12.55 -27.37 -38.76
CA LYS A 184 13.55 -27.95 -39.66
C LYS A 184 12.78 -28.51 -40.85
N GLN A 185 12.77 -27.75 -41.95
CA GLN A 185 12.31 -28.24 -43.25
C GLN A 185 13.17 -29.48 -43.56
N ARG A 186 12.52 -30.64 -43.65
CA ARG A 186 13.10 -31.88 -44.15
C ARG A 186 12.93 -31.94 -45.66
#